data_AF-A0A5J4PD52-F1
#
_entry.id   AF-A0A5J4PD52-F1
#
_cell.length_a   1.000
_cell.length_b   1.000
_cell.length_c   1.000
_cell.angle_alpha   90.00
_cell.angle_beta   90.00
_cell.angle_gamma   90.00
#
_symmetry.space_group_name_H-M   'P 1'
#
loop_
_entity.id
_entity.type
_entity.pdbx_description
1 polymer ?
#
loop_
_entity_poly.entity_id
_entity_poly.type
_entity_poly.pdbx_seq_one_letter_code
_entity_poly.pdbx_strand_id
1 'polypeptide(L)' 'MMREKEIGVVFRGNEAGRIYGITFIDYQNRTVLNGSRLGKEFSANVFNELFDNNSKQRNETRHKATDNQPRGTE' A
#
# COMPACT_ATOMS: atom_id res chain seq x y z
N MET A 1 -1.56 13.41 -22.01
CA MET A 1 -0.44 12.88 -21.20
C MET A 1 -1.00 11.75 -20.34
N MET A 2 -0.21 10.71 -20.02
CA MET A 2 -0.58 9.33 -19.62
C MET A 2 -0.84 8.35 -20.78
N ARG A 3 0.22 7.98 -21.49
CA ARG A 3 0.30 6.80 -22.35
C ARG A 3 1.02 5.62 -21.64
N GLU A 4 1.15 5.69 -20.32
CA GLU A 4 2.19 4.94 -19.59
C GLU A 4 1.65 3.84 -18.66
N LYS A 5 0.33 3.67 -18.53
CA LYS A 5 -0.25 2.62 -17.68
C LYS A 5 -1.25 1.79 -18.45
N GLU A 6 -0.75 0.73 -19.07
CA GLU A 6 -1.57 -0.32 -19.70
C GLU A 6 -2.40 -1.10 -18.67
N ILE A 7 -1.96 -1.10 -17.40
CA ILE A 7 -2.65 -1.74 -16.29
C ILE A 7 -3.11 -0.71 -15.25
N GLY A 8 -4.42 -0.67 -15.01
CA GLY A 8 -5.05 0.01 -13.88
C GLY A 8 -5.18 -0.91 -12.66
N VAL A 9 -5.18 -0.34 -11.46
CA VAL A 9 -5.37 -1.09 -10.21
C VAL A 9 -6.43 -0.42 -9.35
N VAL A 10 -7.38 -1.20 -8.84
CA VAL A 10 -8.44 -0.75 -7.93
C VAL A 10 -8.32 -1.51 -6.61
N PHE A 11 -8.17 -0.78 -5.52
CA PHE A 11 -8.17 -1.31 -4.16
C PHE A 11 -9.57 -1.20 -3.55
N ARG A 12 -10.00 -2.27 -2.88
CA ARG A 12 -11.24 -2.30 -2.10
C ARG A 12 -10.88 -2.49 -0.64
N GLY A 13 -11.23 -1.50 0.17
CA GLY A 13 -10.96 -1.47 1.61
C GLY A 13 -12.23 -1.31 2.43
N ASN A 14 -12.15 -1.65 3.71
CA ASN A 14 -13.19 -1.34 4.69
C ASN A 14 -12.86 -0.04 5.45
N GLU A 15 -13.76 0.38 6.35
CA GLU A 15 -13.61 1.60 7.15
C GLU A 15 -12.41 1.56 8.11
N ALA A 16 -11.96 0.35 8.50
CA ALA A 16 -10.77 0.15 9.32
C ALA A 16 -9.46 0.23 8.51
N GLY A 17 -9.53 0.52 7.21
CA GLY A 17 -8.35 0.63 6.33
C GLY A 17 -7.81 -0.71 5.83
N ARG A 18 -8.43 -1.85 6.18
CA ARG A 18 -8.01 -3.16 5.68
C ARG A 18 -8.45 -3.32 4.22
N ILE A 19 -7.50 -3.64 3.34
CA ILE A 19 -7.76 -4.01 1.95
C ILE A 19 -8.27 -5.45 1.94
N TYR A 20 -9.47 -5.67 1.41
CA TYR A 20 -10.03 -7.00 1.27
C TYR A 20 -10.06 -7.49 -0.18
N GLY A 21 -9.85 -6.58 -1.15
CA GLY A 21 -9.85 -6.93 -2.56
C GLY A 21 -8.95 -6.02 -3.39
N ILE A 22 -8.35 -6.59 -4.44
CA ILE A 22 -7.58 -5.87 -5.45
C ILE A 22 -8.05 -6.35 -6.81
N THR A 23 -8.22 -5.42 -7.73
CA THR A 23 -8.60 -5.69 -9.12
C THR A 23 -7.60 -5.01 -10.05
N PHE A 24 -7.12 -5.77 -11.03
CA PHE A 24 -6.26 -5.30 -12.12
C PHE A 24 -7.11 -5.17 -13.38
N ILE A 25 -6.96 -4.03 -14.06
CA ILE A 25 -7.66 -3.70 -15.29
C ILE A 25 -6.61 -3.57 -16.38
N ASP A 26 -6.57 -4.54 -17.28
CA ASP A 26 -5.74 -4.47 -18.48
C ASP A 26 -6.54 -3.76 -19.58
N TYR A 27 -6.12 -2.54 -19.92
CA TYR A 27 -6.77 -1.73 -20.94
C TYR A 27 -6.44 -2.17 -22.36
N GLN A 28 -5.31 -2.84 -22.57
CA GLN A 28 -4.92 -3.38 -23.88
C GLN A 28 -5.74 -4.62 -24.21
N ASN A 29 -5.77 -5.58 -23.30
CA ASN A 29 -6.46 -6.85 -23.46
C ASN A 29 -7.94 -6.80 -23.01
N ARG A 30 -8.43 -5.62 -22.62
CA ARG A 30 -9.80 -5.37 -22.13
C ARG A 30 -10.26 -6.38 -21.07
N THR A 31 -9.34 -6.73 -20.18
CA THR A 31 -9.52 -7.83 -19.23
C THR A 31 -9.47 -7.30 -17.81
N VAL A 32 -10.35 -7.82 -16.95
CA VAL A 32 -10.43 -7.43 -15.53
C VAL A 32 -10.24 -8.67 -14.67
N LEU A 33 -9.23 -8.65 -13.80
CA LEU A 33 -8.85 -9.80 -12.99
C LEU A 33 -8.76 -9.39 -11.52
N ASN A 34 -9.40 -10.18 -10.66
CA ASN A 34 -9.11 -10.10 -9.23
C ASN A 34 -7.67 -10.54 -8.98
N GLY A 35 -6.95 -9.84 -8.11
CA GLY A 35 -5.55 -10.14 -7.80
C GLY A 35 -5.33 -11.57 -7.34
N SER A 36 -6.25 -12.13 -6.53
CA SER A 36 -6.19 -13.54 -6.12
C SER A 36 -6.29 -14.54 -7.28
N ARG A 37 -6.84 -14.15 -8.43
CA ARG A 37 -6.87 -14.99 -9.64
C ARG A 37 -5.57 -14.95 -10.43
N LEU A 38 -4.76 -13.90 -10.24
CA LEU A 38 -3.43 -13.78 -10.83
C LEU A 38 -2.38 -14.54 -10.01
N GLY A 39 -2.56 -14.61 -8.70
CA GLY A 39 -1.67 -15.34 -7.80
C GLY A 39 -1.74 -14.84 -6.36
N LYS A 40 -1.11 -15.57 -5.44
CA LYS A 40 -1.06 -15.19 -4.02
C LYS A 40 -0.31 -13.86 -3.82
N GLU A 41 0.74 -13.61 -4.61
CA GLU A 41 1.53 -12.38 -4.55
C GLU A 41 0.73 -11.12 -4.94
N PHE A 42 -0.35 -11.29 -5.72
CA PHE A 42 -1.23 -10.20 -6.13
C PHE A 42 -2.48 -10.08 -5.24
N SER A 43 -2.55 -10.85 -4.15
CA SER A 43 -3.70 -10.85 -3.24
C SER A 43 -3.72 -9.62 -2.34
N ALA A 44 -4.92 -9.25 -1.87
CA ALA A 44 -5.10 -8.16 -0.91
C ALA A 44 -4.26 -8.33 0.37
N ASN A 45 -3.98 -9.56 0.80
CA ASN A 45 -3.21 -9.82 2.01
C ASN A 45 -1.76 -9.33 1.91
N VAL A 46 -1.11 -9.55 0.77
CA VAL A 46 0.26 -9.10 0.53
C VAL A 46 0.35 -7.58 0.59
N PHE A 47 -0.62 -6.88 0.00
CA PHE A 47 -0.65 -5.42 0.02
C PHE A 47 -0.98 -4.85 1.40
N ASN A 48 -1.84 -5.51 2.19
CA ASN A 48 -2.02 -5.13 3.60
C ASN A 48 -0.68 -5.17 4.34
N GLU A 49 0.07 -6.26 4.23
CA GLU A 49 1.38 -6.40 4.88
C GLU A 49 2.36 -5.31 4.43
N LEU A 50 2.43 -5.04 3.12
CA LEU A 50 3.33 -4.01 2.57
C LEU A 50 2.99 -2.60 3.08
N PHE A 51 1.71 -2.23 3.09
CA PHE A 51 1.30 -0.89 3.52
C PHE A 51 1.33 -0.74 5.05
N ASP A 52 0.98 -1.78 5.80
CA ASP A 52 1.07 -1.81 7.25
C ASP A 52 2.54 -1.68 7.70
N ASN A 53 3.45 -2.38 7.04
CA ASN A 53 4.88 -2.30 7.36
C ASN A 53 5.48 -0.92 7.04
N ASN A 54 5.03 -0.27 5.96
CA ASN A 54 5.47 1.09 5.63
C ASN A 54 5.04 2.12 6.69
N SER A 55 3.84 1.95 7.26
CA SER A 55 3.34 2.82 8.34
C SER A 55 4.17 2.70 9.63
N LYS A 56 4.63 1.48 9.99
CA LYS A 56 5.48 1.25 11.17
C LYS A 56 6.86 1.88 11.03
N GLN A 57 7.48 1.75 9.86
CA GLN A 57 8.81 2.29 9.59
C GLN A 57 8.84 3.83 9.62
N ARG A 58 7.75 4.48 9.18
CA ARG A 58 7.59 5.94 9.27
C ARG A 58 7.43 6.43 10.70
N ASN A 59 6.78 5.67 11.56
CA ASN A 59 6.59 6.02 12.97
C ASN A 59 7.88 5.86 13.80
N GLU A 60 8.68 4.82 13.53
CA GLU A 60 9.99 4.62 14.19
C GLU A 60 10.98 5.74 13.85
N THR A 61 11.01 6.19 12.60
CA THR A 61 11.88 7.29 12.16
C THR A 61 11.50 8.61 12.85
N ARG A 62 10.20 8.82 13.10
CA ARG A 62 9.68 10.03 13.74
C ARG A 62 9.96 10.08 15.25
N HIS A 63 9.92 8.93 15.94
CA HIS A 63 10.27 8.85 17.36
C HIS A 63 11.76 9.02 17.63
N LYS A 64 12.65 8.59 16.71
CA LYS A 64 14.10 8.85 16.84
C LYS A 64 14.49 10.32 16.63
N ALA A 65 13.71 11.09 15.87
CA ALA A 65 13.99 12.51 15.65
C ALA A 65 13.63 13.40 16.86
N THR A 66 12.74 12.93 17.76
CA THR A 66 12.28 13.68 18.93
C THR A 66 13.06 13.37 20.22
N ASP A 67 13.94 12.37 20.23
CA ASP A 67 14.69 11.95 21.43
C ASP A 67 16.09 12.61 21.55
N ASN A 68 16.46 13.48 20.59
CA ASN A 68 17.78 14.14 20.54
C ASN A 68 17.74 15.65 20.85
N GLN A 69 16.72 16.17 21.53
CA GLN A 69 16.83 17.53 22.10
C GLN A 69 17.62 17.48 23.42
N PRO A 70 18.79 18.14 23.52
CA PRO A 70 19.42 18.30 24.82
C PRO A 70 18.48 19.14 25.70
N ARG A 71 18.12 18.61 26.87
CA ARG A 71 17.44 19.36 27.92
C ARG A 71 18.32 20.55 28.27
N GLY A 72 17.91 21.74 27.85
CA GLY A 72 18.54 22.99 28.27
C GLY A 72 18.49 23.06 29.80
N THR A 73 19.66 23.17 30.39
CA THR A 73 19.87 23.49 31.80
C THR A 73 19.47 24.95 32.03
N GLU A 74 18.53 25.18 32.94
CA GLU A 74 18.41 26.43 33.68
C GLU A 74 19.45 26.46 34.82
#